data_AF-A0A1A8RDF7-F1
#
_entry.id   AF-A0A1A8RDF7-F1
#
_cell.length_a   1.000
_cell.length_b   1.000
_cell.length_c   1.000
_cell.angle_alpha   90.00
_cell.angle_beta   90.00
_cell.angle_gamma   90.00
#
_symmetry.space_group_name_H-M   'P 1'
#
loop_
_entity.id
_entity.type
_entity.pdbx_description
1 polymer ?
#
loop_
_entity_poly.entity_id
_entity_poly.type
_entity_poly.pdbx_seq_one_letter_code
_entity_poly.pdbx_strand_id
1 'polypeptide(L)'
;RHTRAAKQEAESTIKKSAVTDHCTRENHVMDWDNTRIINTEQQKYKRWIKEAIEIRRRECGTMNREDGVYSLDRAWDCIIG
;
A
#
# COMPACT_ATOMS: atom_id res chain seq x y z
N ARG A 1 -1.55 -4.17 23.50
CA ARG A 1 -1.24 -2.73 23.67
C ARG A 1 0.28 -2.62 23.77
N HIS A 2 0.97 -1.99 22.82
CA HIS A 2 2.44 -1.90 22.85
C HIS A 2 2.93 -1.10 24.06
N THR A 3 4.04 -1.57 24.66
CA THR A 3 4.84 -0.77 25.59
C THR A 3 5.71 0.21 24.79
N ARG A 4 6.15 1.30 25.43
CA ARG A 4 7.00 2.32 24.77
C ARG A 4 8.26 1.73 24.13
N ALA A 5 8.87 0.73 24.79
CA ALA A 5 10.05 0.03 24.28
C ALA A 5 9.74 -0.76 22.99
N ALA A 6 8.63 -1.51 22.96
CA ALA A 6 8.22 -2.27 21.79
C ALA A 6 7.92 -1.38 20.57
N LYS A 7 7.41 -0.15 20.80
CA LYS A 7 7.21 0.83 19.73
C LYS A 7 8.54 1.33 19.16
N GLN A 8 9.51 1.68 20.00
CA GLN A 8 10.83 2.13 19.56
C GLN A 8 11.56 1.04 18.75
N GLU A 9 11.48 -0.21 19.18
CA GLU A 9 12.03 -1.34 18.41
C GLU A 9 11.35 -1.49 17.04
N ALA A 10 10.02 -1.39 17.00
CA ALA A 10 9.25 -1.48 15.75
C ALA A 10 9.57 -0.34 14.77
N GLU A 11 9.83 0.87 15.26
CA GLU A 11 10.23 2.02 14.45
C GLU A 11 11.66 1.90 13.92
N SER A 12 12.54 1.17 14.63
CA SER A 12 13.95 0.99 14.26
C SER A 12 14.19 -0.01 13.13
N THR A 13 13.19 -0.85 12.81
CA THR A 13 13.35 -1.98 11.88
C THR A 13 12.25 -1.98 10.82
N ILE A 14 12.64 -1.94 9.54
CA ILE A 14 11.69 -2.13 8.44
C ILE A 14 11.45 -3.62 8.24
N LYS A 15 10.21 -4.07 8.40
CA LYS A 15 9.84 -5.46 8.10
C LYS A 15 9.65 -5.69 6.61
N LYS A 16 9.85 -6.94 6.15
CA LYS A 16 9.68 -7.36 4.75
C LYS A 16 8.27 -7.11 4.20
N SER A 17 7.23 -7.36 5.01
CA SER A 17 5.84 -7.12 4.63
C SER A 17 5.38 -5.75 5.09
N ALA A 18 4.85 -4.94 4.16
CA ALA A 18 4.29 -3.63 4.48
C ALA A 18 3.12 -3.72 5.47
N VAL A 19 2.27 -4.75 5.32
CA VAL A 19 1.14 -5.01 6.24
C VAL A 19 1.65 -5.32 7.65
N THR A 20 2.63 -6.21 7.77
CA THR A 20 3.18 -6.58 9.08
C THR A 20 3.87 -5.40 9.77
N ASP A 21 4.60 -4.60 9.00
CA ASP A 21 5.24 -3.39 9.51
C ASP A 21 4.21 -2.40 10.05
N HIS A 22 3.18 -2.10 9.26
CA HIS A 22 2.09 -1.20 9.66
C HIS A 22 1.41 -1.66 10.94
N CYS A 23 0.99 -2.93 11.01
CA CYS A 23 0.34 -3.47 12.20
C CYS A 23 1.22 -3.35 13.46
N THR A 24 2.54 -3.56 13.31
CA THR A 24 3.47 -3.50 14.44
C THR A 24 3.75 -2.06 14.88
N ARG A 25 3.97 -1.14 13.93
CA ARG A 25 4.32 0.25 14.22
C ARG A 25 3.13 1.03 14.77
N GLU A 26 1.96 0.82 14.18
CA GLU A 26 0.75 1.56 14.53
C GLU A 26 -0.11 0.85 15.59
N ASN A 27 0.33 -0.31 16.11
CA ASN A 27 -0.48 -1.17 16.98
C ASN A 27 -1.87 -1.47 16.34
N HIS A 28 -1.91 -1.55 15.01
CA HIS A 28 -3.15 -1.64 14.24
C HIS A 28 -3.49 -3.11 13.97
N VAL A 29 -4.77 -3.46 14.16
CA VAL A 29 -5.33 -4.74 13.73
C VAL A 29 -6.13 -4.48 12.47
N MET A 30 -5.76 -5.12 11.37
CA MET A 30 -6.50 -5.00 10.12
C MET A 30 -7.91 -5.58 10.27
N ASP A 31 -8.90 -4.78 9.91
CA ASP A 31 -10.27 -5.26 9.74
C ASP A 31 -10.36 -6.00 8.41
N TRP A 32 -10.21 -7.32 8.46
CA TRP A 32 -10.31 -8.19 7.29
C TRP A 32 -11.77 -8.44 6.86
N ASP A 33 -12.70 -8.36 7.81
CA ASP A 33 -14.12 -8.68 7.62
C ASP A 33 -14.82 -7.60 6.79
N ASN A 34 -14.39 -6.34 6.91
CA ASN A 34 -14.90 -5.22 6.10
C ASN A 34 -14.00 -4.83 4.93
N THR A 35 -13.17 -5.75 4.43
CA THR A 35 -12.41 -5.53 3.20
C THR A 35 -13.25 -5.75 1.95
N ARG A 36 -12.96 -5.00 0.88
CA ARG A 36 -13.61 -5.18 -0.42
C ARG A 36 -12.61 -5.13 -1.56
N ILE A 37 -12.74 -6.07 -2.49
CA ILE A 37 -12.02 -6.04 -3.76
C ILE A 37 -12.56 -4.88 -4.60
N ILE A 38 -11.71 -3.90 -4.88
CA ILE A 38 -12.07 -2.71 -5.66
C ILE A 38 -12.06 -2.97 -7.17
N ASN A 39 -11.29 -3.97 -7.63
CA ASN A 39 -11.12 -4.30 -9.04
C ASN A 39 -10.56 -5.72 -9.18
N THR A 40 -10.91 -6.40 -10.28
CA THR A 40 -10.36 -7.70 -10.67
C THR A 40 -10.04 -7.67 -12.16
N GLU A 41 -8.84 -8.09 -12.55
CA GLU A 41 -8.42 -8.13 -13.95
C GLU A 41 -7.56 -9.37 -14.19
N GLN A 42 -7.95 -10.18 -15.18
CA GLN A 42 -7.24 -11.42 -15.52
C GLN A 42 -6.04 -11.16 -16.43
N GLN A 43 -6.11 -10.12 -17.27
CA GLN A 43 -5.04 -9.79 -18.19
C GLN A 43 -3.92 -9.04 -17.47
N LYS A 44 -2.77 -9.70 -17.34
CA LYS A 44 -1.60 -9.22 -16.57
C LYS A 44 -1.26 -7.75 -16.84
N TYR A 45 -1.09 -7.36 -18.10
CA TYR A 45 -0.70 -5.99 -18.44
C TYR A 45 -1.79 -4.96 -18.12
N LYS A 46 -3.05 -5.30 -18.39
CA LYS A 46 -4.18 -4.43 -18.01
C LYS A 46 -4.25 -4.26 -16.50
N ARG A 47 -4.01 -5.34 -15.74
CA ARG A 47 -4.00 -5.32 -14.28
C ARG A 47 -2.89 -4.40 -13.76
N TRP A 48 -1.67 -4.53 -14.27
CA TRP A 48 -0.54 -3.68 -13.86
C TRP A 48 -0.79 -2.19 -14.12
N ILE A 49 -1.34 -1.84 -15.28
CA ILE A 49 -1.67 -0.44 -15.60
C ILE A 49 -2.77 0.08 -14.66
N LYS A 50 -3.84 -0.70 -14.44
CA LYS A 50 -4.93 -0.32 -13.52
C LYS A 50 -4.43 -0.17 -12.08
N GLU A 51 -3.57 -1.08 -11.61
CA GLU A 51 -2.95 -1.02 -10.28
C GLU A 51 -2.10 0.25 -10.13
N ALA A 52 -1.24 0.56 -11.09
CA ALA A 52 -0.40 1.76 -11.06
C ALA A 52 -1.23 3.06 -11.01
N ILE A 53 -2.32 3.13 -11.79
CA ILE A 53 -3.26 4.26 -11.76
C ILE A 53 -3.95 4.38 -10.39
N GLU A 54 -4.42 3.28 -9.82
CA GLU A 54 -5.10 3.28 -8.51
C GLU A 54 -4.15 3.65 -7.36
N ILE A 55 -2.89 3.21 -7.40
CA ILE A 55 -1.86 3.59 -6.43
C ILE A 55 -1.62 5.11 -6.51
N ARG A 56 -1.41 5.65 -7.72
CA ARG A 56 -1.17 7.09 -7.95
C ARG A 56 -2.36 7.95 -7.49
N ARG A 57 -3.60 7.54 -7.76
CA ARG A 57 -4.81 8.25 -7.30
C ARG A 57 -4.96 8.28 -5.78
N ARG A 58 -4.43 7.28 -5.09
CA ARG A 58 -4.58 7.09 -3.64
C ARG A 58 -3.34 7.46 -2.85
N GLU A 59 -2.33 8.10 -3.47
CA GLU A 59 -0.99 8.37 -2.89
C GLU A 59 -1.02 8.79 -1.40
N CYS A 60 -2.05 9.50 -0.97
CA CYS A 60 -2.34 9.72 0.45
C CYS A 60 -2.90 8.44 1.12
N GLY A 61 -2.06 7.74 1.88
CA GLY A 61 -2.48 6.69 2.81
C GLY A 61 -2.40 5.26 2.28
N THR A 62 -1.75 5.03 1.12
CA THR A 62 -1.44 3.65 0.71
C THR A 62 -0.27 3.10 1.53
N MET A 63 -0.31 1.81 1.85
CA MET A 63 0.83 1.08 2.44
C MET A 63 1.77 0.50 1.37
N ASN A 64 1.49 0.77 0.09
CA ASN A 64 2.30 0.26 -0.99
C ASN A 64 3.67 0.95 -0.97
N ARG A 65 4.74 0.16 -0.89
CA ARG A 65 6.13 0.64 -0.85
C ARG A 65 6.84 0.57 -2.19
N GLU A 66 6.23 -0.13 -3.13
CA GLU A 66 6.73 -0.25 -4.48
C GLU A 66 6.10 0.85 -5.32
N ASP A 67 6.79 1.39 -6.31
CA ASP A 67 6.19 2.33 -7.27
C ASP A 67 5.20 1.64 -8.26
N GLY A 68 4.76 0.43 -7.91
CA GLY A 68 4.06 -0.50 -8.77
C GLY A 68 5.03 -1.28 -9.68
N VAL A 69 4.50 -2.28 -10.39
CA VAL A 69 5.27 -3.00 -11.43
C VAL A 69 5.42 -2.17 -12.71
N TYR A 70 4.58 -1.14 -12.86
CA TYR A 70 4.57 -0.24 -14.00
C TYR A 70 4.73 1.20 -13.51
N SER A 71 5.85 1.86 -13.83
CA SER A 71 6.06 3.25 -13.44
C SER A 71 5.20 4.16 -14.31
N LEU A 72 4.15 4.73 -13.73
CA LEU A 72 3.33 5.71 -14.42
C LEU A 72 4.05 7.07 -14.39
N ASP A 73 4.58 7.49 -15.53
CA ASP A 73 5.22 8.79 -15.69
C ASP A 73 4.27 9.93 -15.30
N ARG A 74 4.79 11.03 -14.74
CA ARG A 74 3.99 12.20 -14.37
C ARG A 74 3.30 12.86 -15.57
N ALA A 75 3.75 12.60 -16.79
CA ALA A 75 3.06 13.03 -18.01
C ALA A 75 1.60 12.55 -18.05
N TRP A 76 1.26 11.45 -17.36
CA TRP A 76 -0.10 10.93 -17.27
C TRP A 76 -0.97 11.64 -16.24
N ASP A 77 -0.39 12.43 -15.33
CA ASP A 77 -1.11 13.04 -14.21
C ASP A 77 -2.29 13.92 -14.70
N CYS A 78 -2.18 14.54 -15.88
CA CYS A 78 -3.27 15.33 -16.48
C CYS A 78 -4.48 14.52 -16.97
N ILE A 79 -4.32 13.20 -17.15
CA ILE A 79 -5.39 12.30 -17.61
C ILE A 79 -6.01 11.56 -16.42
N ILE A 80 -5.22 11.24 -15.40
CA ILE A 80 -5.65 10.37 -14.30
C ILE A 80 -6.04 11.12 -13.02
N GLY A 81 -5.64 12.39 -12.90
CA GLY A 81 -5.90 13.29 -11.78
C GLY A 81 -7.23 14.02 -11.89
#